data_AF-A0A484NB28-F1
#
_entry.id   AF-A0A484NB28-F1
#
_cell.length_a   1.000
_cell.length_b   1.000
_cell.length_c   1.000
_cell.angle_alpha   90.00
_cell.angle_beta   90.00
_cell.angle_gamma   90.00
#
_symmetry.space_group_name_H-M   'P 1'
#
loop_
_entity.id
_entity.type
_entity.pdbx_description
1 polymer ?
#
loop_
_entity_poly.entity_id
_entity_poly.type
_entity_poly.pdbx_seq_one_letter_code
_entity_poly.pdbx_strand_id
1 'polypeptide(L)'
;MIWTKERPNTSYFYTTYNKLPIQFLRQVSSSAIGDAILLFKLNGDMRFSDGSKLQNIRNIIDIEKLFDAELAGTKRLKDCTLIMTEGDFGKALVMNGLRAGLSYEERKLFGVYPLRGKLLNVKQATHTKINE
;
A
#
# COMPACT_ATOMS: atom_id res chain seq x y z
N MET A 1 -7.72 31.61 34.51
CA MET A 1 -6.25 31.64 34.35
C MET A 1 -5.85 30.37 33.60
N ILE A 2 -5.80 30.44 32.27
CA ILE A 2 -5.56 29.29 31.40
C ILE A 2 -4.08 29.34 31.01
N TRP A 3 -3.30 28.36 31.44
CA TRP A 3 -1.91 28.19 31.00
C TRP A 3 -1.90 27.44 29.66
N THR A 4 -1.48 28.12 28.60
CA THR A 4 -1.08 27.49 27.35
C THR A 4 0.39 27.73 27.11
N LYS A 5 1.04 26.72 26.52
CA LYS A 5 2.20 26.80 25.60
C LYS A 5 3.56 26.52 26.26
N GLU A 6 4.20 25.46 25.79
CA GLU A 6 5.60 25.51 25.33
C GLU A 6 5.89 24.30 24.44
N ARG A 7 5.78 24.50 23.12
CA ARG A 7 6.48 23.68 22.12
C ARG A 7 7.81 24.38 21.84
N PRO A 8 8.98 23.76 22.04
CA PRO A 8 10.24 24.39 21.70
C PRO A 8 10.43 24.47 20.18
N ASN A 9 10.97 25.61 19.75
CA ASN A 9 11.15 26.06 18.37
C ASN A 9 12.17 25.21 17.58
N THR A 10 11.85 25.04 16.30
CA THR A 10 12.64 24.42 15.24
C THR A 10 13.78 25.35 14.78
N SER A 11 15.00 25.20 15.31
CA SER A 11 16.21 25.82 14.73
C SER A 11 17.56 25.19 15.13
N TYR A 12 17.73 23.86 15.24
CA TYR A 12 19.07 23.27 15.39
C TYR A 12 19.19 21.90 14.69
N PHE A 13 19.54 21.93 13.41
CA PHE A 13 20.06 20.79 12.66
C PHE A 13 21.59 20.84 12.66
N TYR A 14 22.25 20.24 13.66
CA TYR A 14 23.57 19.62 13.51
C TYR A 14 23.80 18.64 14.67
N THR A 15 23.73 17.35 14.31
CA THR A 15 24.39 16.18 14.92
C THR A 15 24.90 16.33 16.37
N THR A 16 24.18 15.71 17.29
CA THR A 16 24.82 15.02 18.43
C THR A 16 24.24 13.61 18.48
N TYR A 17 24.91 12.69 17.78
CA TYR A 17 24.76 11.27 18.08
C TYR A 17 25.35 11.05 19.47
N ASN A 18 24.55 11.26 20.53
CA ASN A 18 24.86 10.69 21.83
C ASN A 18 24.78 9.18 21.64
N LYS A 19 25.94 8.58 21.40
CA LYS A 19 26.10 7.15 21.16
C LYS A 19 25.59 6.43 22.42
N LEU A 20 24.41 5.83 22.32
CA LEU A 20 23.80 5.12 23.44
C LEU A 20 24.79 4.05 23.95
N PRO A 21 24.96 3.89 25.27
CA PRO A 21 25.87 2.90 25.83
C PRO A 21 25.49 1.50 25.34
N ILE A 22 26.47 0.71 24.87
CA ILE A 22 26.24 -0.64 24.34
C ILE A 22 25.60 -1.56 25.39
N GLN A 23 25.86 -1.33 26.69
CA GLN A 23 25.24 -2.06 27.79
C GLN A 23 23.72 -1.82 27.87
N PHE A 24 23.28 -0.59 27.64
CA PHE A 24 21.86 -0.25 27.56
C PHE A 24 21.19 -0.92 26.36
N LEU A 25 21.86 -0.92 25.20
CA LEU A 25 21.35 -1.61 24.00
C LEU A 25 21.22 -3.13 24.21
N ARG A 26 22.18 -3.77 24.89
CA ARG A 26 22.09 -5.21 25.22
C ARG A 26 20.94 -5.50 26.18
N GLN A 27 20.74 -4.68 27.21
CA GLN A 27 19.63 -4.83 28.15
C GLN A 27 18.27 -4.66 27.48
N VAL A 28 18.12 -3.68 26.58
CA VAL A 28 16.89 -3.49 25.83
C VAL A 28 16.64 -4.65 24.87
N SER A 29 17.68 -5.17 24.21
CA SER A 29 17.55 -6.34 23.32
C SER A 29 17.17 -7.63 24.06
N SER A 30 17.59 -7.81 25.31
CA SER A 30 17.24 -8.96 26.14
C SER A 30 15.96 -8.76 26.97
N SER A 31 15.30 -7.61 26.83
CA SER A 31 14.08 -7.29 27.56
C SER A 31 12.85 -7.60 26.72
N ALA A 32 11.71 -7.77 27.38
CA ALA A 32 10.40 -7.94 26.72
C ALA A 32 10.07 -6.79 25.73
N ILE A 33 10.71 -5.62 25.88
CA ILE A 33 10.58 -4.49 24.96
C ILE A 33 11.26 -4.79 23.62
N GLY A 34 12.42 -5.44 23.63
CA GLY A 34 13.14 -5.87 22.43
C GLY A 34 12.31 -6.87 21.62
N ASP A 35 11.75 -7.86 22.31
CA ASP A 35 10.86 -8.86 21.71
C ASP A 35 9.57 -8.24 21.17
N ALA A 36 8.98 -7.29 21.89
CA ALA A 36 7.80 -6.55 21.43
C ALA A 36 8.08 -5.70 20.19
N ILE A 37 9.25 -5.07 20.09
CA ILE A 37 9.66 -4.30 18.91
C ILE A 37 9.91 -5.23 17.71
N LEU A 38 10.51 -6.41 17.94
CA LEU A 38 10.70 -7.41 16.89
C LEU A 38 9.36 -7.96 16.41
N LEU A 39 8.44 -8.29 17.32
CA LEU A 39 7.07 -8.68 16.98
C LEU A 39 6.36 -7.57 16.21
N PHE A 40 6.50 -6.31 16.62
CA PHE A 40 5.89 -5.17 15.92
C PHE A 40 6.52 -4.94 14.53
N LYS A 41 7.81 -5.23 14.35
CA LYS A 41 8.48 -5.16 13.05
C LYS A 41 8.06 -6.30 12.13
N LEU A 42 7.92 -7.52 12.65
CA LEU A 42 7.42 -8.69 11.93
C LEU A 42 5.94 -8.54 11.54
N ASN A 43 5.14 -7.90 12.39
CA ASN A 43 3.73 -7.58 12.12
C ASN A 43 3.53 -6.21 11.44
N GLY A 44 4.62 -5.46 11.21
CA GLY A 44 4.64 -4.08 10.74
C GLY A 44 4.37 -3.91 9.24
N ASP A 45 4.10 -5.00 8.53
CA ASP A 45 3.54 -4.96 7.17
C ASP A 45 2.05 -4.56 7.16
N MET A 46 1.44 -4.32 8.33
CA MET A 46 0.12 -3.70 8.42
C MET A 46 0.23 -2.19 8.61
N ARG A 47 0.13 -1.46 7.48
CA ARG A 47 -0.05 -0.02 7.43
C ARG A 47 -1.40 0.35 8.08
N PHE A 48 -1.37 0.80 9.34
CA PHE A 48 -2.51 1.45 9.96
C PHE A 48 -2.88 2.72 9.17
N SER A 49 -4.06 2.70 8.53
CA SER A 49 -4.71 3.90 8.03
C SER A 49 -5.97 4.15 8.86
N ASP A 50 -5.86 5.12 9.76
CA ASP A 50 -6.97 5.69 10.51
C ASP A 50 -7.88 6.49 9.56
N GLY A 51 -9.19 6.21 9.61
CA GLY A 51 -10.20 7.04 8.96
C GLY A 51 -11.29 6.29 8.22
N SER A 52 -12.17 5.64 8.98
CA SER A 52 -13.61 5.48 8.71
C SER A 52 -14.06 4.97 7.32
N LYS A 53 -14.52 3.71 7.30
CA LYS A 53 -15.48 3.14 6.31
C LYS A 53 -15.01 2.97 4.86
N LEU A 54 -13.79 2.50 4.65
CA LEU A 54 -13.38 1.81 3.39
C LEU A 54 -12.61 0.50 3.64
N GLN A 55 -12.66 -0.02 4.86
CA GLN A 55 -11.81 -1.12 5.34
C GLN A 55 -12.09 -2.50 4.74
N ASN A 56 -13.16 -2.69 3.96
CA ASN A 56 -13.46 -3.98 3.34
C ASN A 56 -12.87 -4.16 1.92
N ILE A 57 -12.17 -3.17 1.36
CA ILE A 57 -11.66 -3.27 -0.02
C ILE A 57 -10.13 -3.17 -0.10
N ARG A 58 -9.46 -2.56 0.88
CA ARG A 58 -7.99 -2.37 0.82
C ARG A 58 -7.15 -3.48 1.45
N ASN A 59 -7.76 -4.39 2.22
CA ASN A 59 -7.08 -5.50 2.91
C ASN A 59 -7.49 -6.90 2.40
N ILE A 60 -8.25 -6.96 1.31
CA ILE A 60 -8.65 -8.17 0.58
C ILE A 60 -8.58 -7.67 -0.86
N ILE A 61 -7.53 -7.85 -1.63
CA ILE A 61 -7.12 -9.11 -2.25
C ILE A 61 -5.69 -8.85 -2.71
N ASP A 62 -4.72 -9.68 -2.32
CA ASP A 62 -3.45 -9.73 -3.04
C ASP A 62 -3.74 -10.37 -4.41
N ILE A 63 -4.21 -9.54 -5.36
CA ILE A 63 -4.62 -9.99 -6.68
C ILE A 63 -3.34 -10.28 -7.45
N GLU A 64 -3.00 -11.56 -7.56
CA GLU A 64 -1.82 -12.02 -8.27
C GLU A 64 -1.80 -11.41 -9.67
N LYS A 65 -0.71 -10.71 -10.01
CA LYS A 65 -0.49 -10.00 -11.29
C LYS A 65 -1.21 -8.68 -11.49
N LEU A 66 -2.01 -8.18 -10.54
CA LEU A 66 -2.52 -6.82 -10.60
C LEU A 66 -1.38 -5.80 -10.49
N PHE A 67 -1.36 -4.86 -11.42
CA PHE A 67 -0.62 -3.62 -11.25
C PHE A 67 -1.63 -2.55 -10.80
N ASP A 68 -1.58 -2.15 -9.54
CA ASP A 68 -2.55 -1.21 -8.99
C ASP A 68 -2.17 0.25 -9.29
N ALA A 69 -3.18 1.10 -9.43
CA ALA A 69 -2.98 2.54 -9.56
C ALA A 69 -2.67 3.13 -8.17
N GLU A 70 -1.69 4.02 -8.07
CA GLU A 70 -1.32 4.63 -6.78
C GLU A 70 -2.48 5.40 -6.12
N LEU A 71 -3.36 5.98 -6.94
CA LEU A 71 -4.53 6.73 -6.48
C LEU A 71 -5.80 5.88 -6.35
N ALA A 72 -5.73 4.57 -6.60
CA ALA A 72 -6.85 3.66 -6.40
C ALA A 72 -7.34 3.71 -4.95
N GLY A 73 -8.67 3.73 -4.79
CA GLY A 73 -9.33 3.82 -3.50
C GLY A 73 -9.24 5.18 -2.79
N THR A 74 -8.41 6.12 -3.25
CA THR A 74 -8.30 7.46 -2.65
C THR A 74 -9.51 8.35 -3.03
N LYS A 75 -9.51 9.63 -2.59
CA LYS A 75 -10.53 10.61 -2.99
C LYS A 75 -10.61 10.83 -4.51
N ARG A 76 -9.52 10.52 -5.22
CA ARG A 76 -9.40 10.66 -6.68
C ARG A 76 -9.73 9.37 -7.45
N LEU A 77 -10.28 8.35 -6.79
CA LEU A 77 -10.66 7.08 -7.45
C LEU A 77 -11.52 7.27 -8.71
N LYS A 78 -12.36 8.32 -8.76
CA LYS A 78 -13.21 8.63 -9.92
C LYS A 78 -12.41 8.93 -11.20
N ASP A 79 -11.17 9.37 -11.04
CA ASP A 79 -10.26 9.68 -12.15
C ASP A 79 -9.44 8.43 -12.55
N CYS A 80 -9.46 7.37 -11.74
CA CYS A 80 -8.66 6.17 -11.99
C CYS A 80 -9.31 5.27 -13.04
N THR A 81 -8.47 4.60 -13.83
CA THR A 81 -8.90 3.64 -14.86
C THR A 81 -8.18 2.30 -14.67
N LEU A 82 -8.93 1.21 -14.65
CA LEU A 82 -8.38 -0.16 -14.66
C LEU A 82 -8.41 -0.70 -16.10
N ILE A 83 -7.24 -1.05 -16.61
CA ILE A 83 -7.08 -1.65 -17.93
C ILE A 83 -7.03 -3.17 -17.79
N MET A 84 -7.93 -3.86 -18.47
CA MET A 84 -7.96 -5.32 -18.52
C MET A 84 -7.32 -5.79 -19.83
N THR A 85 -6.33 -6.67 -19.75
CA THR A 85 -5.59 -7.16 -20.92
C THR A 85 -5.79 -8.65 -21.12
N GLU A 86 -5.81 -9.13 -22.36
CA GLU A 86 -5.76 -10.57 -22.63
C GLU A 86 -4.31 -11.06 -22.44
N GLY A 87 -4.06 -11.81 -21.36
CA GLY A 87 -2.75 -12.38 -21.04
C GLY A 87 -1.67 -11.39 -20.57
N ASP A 88 -0.52 -11.95 -20.21
CA ASP A 88 0.63 -11.20 -19.64
C ASP A 88 1.35 -10.34 -20.69
N PHE A 89 1.30 -10.73 -21.98
CA PHE A 89 1.86 -9.93 -23.08
C PHE A 89 1.11 -8.59 -23.24
N GLY A 90 -0.22 -8.62 -23.20
CA GLY A 90 -1.04 -7.43 -23.24
C GLY A 90 -0.72 -6.47 -22.09
N LYS A 91 -0.51 -7.01 -20.87
CA LYS A 91 -0.08 -6.22 -19.72
C LYS A 91 1.23 -5.49 -20.00
N ALA A 92 2.25 -6.20 -20.50
CA ALA A 92 3.56 -5.59 -20.79
C ALA A 92 3.45 -4.46 -21.82
N LEU A 93 2.67 -4.66 -22.89
CA LEU A 93 2.44 -3.62 -23.91
C LEU A 93 1.78 -2.38 -23.35
N VAL A 94 0.70 -2.55 -22.59
CA VAL A 94 -0.01 -1.42 -21.95
C VAL A 94 0.93 -0.68 -21.00
N MET A 95 1.67 -1.40 -20.17
CA MET A 95 2.62 -0.79 -19.23
C MET A 95 3.71 0.03 -19.94
N ASN A 96 4.22 -0.46 -21.08
CA ASN A 96 5.17 0.28 -21.89
C ASN A 96 4.53 1.53 -22.53
N GLY A 97 3.31 1.41 -23.05
CA GLY A 97 2.56 2.53 -23.61
C GLY A 97 2.28 3.63 -22.58
N LEU A 98 1.82 3.26 -21.39
CA LEU A 98 1.59 4.21 -20.28
C LEU A 98 2.89 4.92 -19.86
N ARG A 99 4.03 4.21 -19.89
CA ARG A 99 5.33 4.80 -19.58
C ARG A 99 5.85 5.75 -20.65
N ALA A 100 5.55 5.49 -21.91
CA ALA A 100 6.02 6.31 -23.03
C ALA A 100 5.13 7.53 -23.27
N GLY A 101 3.82 7.41 -23.06
CA GLY A 101 2.83 8.41 -23.47
C GLY A 101 2.29 9.31 -22.37
N LEU A 102 2.51 8.98 -21.09
CA LEU A 102 1.93 9.73 -19.97
C LEU A 102 2.99 10.28 -19.01
N SER A 103 2.65 11.41 -18.39
CA SER A 103 3.45 11.99 -17.31
C SER A 103 3.42 11.11 -16.06
N TYR A 104 4.31 11.40 -15.10
CA TYR A 104 4.34 10.66 -13.83
C TYR A 104 3.02 10.75 -13.05
N GLU A 105 2.42 11.93 -12.96
CA GLU A 105 1.17 12.12 -12.21
C GLU A 105 -0.04 11.43 -12.86
N GLU A 106 -0.09 11.35 -14.18
CA GLU A 106 -1.16 10.66 -14.90
C GLU A 106 -1.05 9.14 -14.74
N ARG A 107 0.17 8.58 -14.73
CA ARG A 107 0.39 7.14 -14.55
C ARG A 107 -0.17 6.61 -13.22
N LYS A 108 -0.25 7.46 -12.19
CA LYS A 108 -0.82 7.12 -10.88
C LYS A 108 -2.32 6.81 -10.92
N LEU A 109 -3.00 7.15 -12.02
CA LEU A 109 -4.42 6.90 -12.22
C LEU A 109 -4.71 5.57 -12.91
N PHE A 110 -3.71 4.90 -13.48
CA PHE A 110 -3.92 3.69 -14.29
C PHE A 110 -3.45 2.43 -13.57
N GLY A 111 -4.36 1.46 -13.47
CA GLY A 111 -4.07 0.08 -13.06
C GLY A 111 -4.15 -0.86 -14.27
N VAL A 112 -3.44 -1.99 -14.23
CA VAL A 112 -3.44 -2.99 -15.32
C VAL A 112 -3.57 -4.40 -14.76
N TYR A 113 -4.55 -5.17 -15.25
CA TYR A 113 -4.79 -6.55 -14.85
C TYR A 113 -4.88 -7.50 -16.06
N PRO A 114 -4.07 -8.56 -16.12
CA PRO A 114 -4.13 -9.55 -17.20
C PRO A 114 -5.19 -10.62 -16.89
N LEU A 115 -6.15 -10.79 -17.80
CA LEU A 115 -7.12 -11.89 -17.80
C LEU A 115 -6.47 -13.17 -18.33
N ARG A 116 -6.82 -14.30 -17.69
CA ARG A 116 -6.42 -15.63 -18.14
C ARG A 116 -7.59 -16.28 -18.86
N GLY A 117 -7.39 -16.62 -20.14
CA GLY A 117 -8.36 -17.38 -20.92
C GLY A 117 -9.66 -16.63 -21.22
N LYS A 118 -10.72 -17.38 -21.52
CA LYS A 118 -12.03 -16.85 -21.88
C LYS A 118 -12.83 -16.52 -20.62
N LEU A 119 -13.54 -15.39 -20.64
CA LEU A 119 -14.47 -15.03 -19.56
C LEU A 119 -15.60 -16.04 -19.43
N LEU A 120 -16.03 -16.26 -18.19
CA LEU A 120 -17.20 -17.09 -17.89
C LEU A 120 -18.47 -16.39 -18.39
N ASN A 121 -19.31 -17.13 -19.10
CA ASN A 121 -20.65 -16.66 -19.45
C ASN A 121 -21.58 -16.73 -18.23
N VAL A 122 -21.76 -15.60 -17.56
CA VAL A 122 -22.58 -15.51 -16.33
C VAL A 122 -24.06 -15.82 -16.55
N LYS A 123 -24.61 -15.70 -17.78
CA LYS A 123 -26.03 -15.98 -18.04
C LYS A 123 -26.40 -17.46 -17.90
N GLN A 124 -25.42 -18.35 -18.08
CA GLN A 124 -25.60 -19.81 -18.09
C GLN A 124 -24.90 -20.48 -16.91
N ALA A 125 -24.19 -19.71 -16.08
CA ALA A 125 -23.46 -20.21 -14.94
C ALA A 125 -24.38 -20.31 -13.71
N THR A 126 -24.21 -21.38 -12.93
CA THR A 126 -24.84 -21.49 -11.61
C THR A 126 -24.12 -20.59 -10.61
N HIS A 127 -24.82 -20.17 -9.54
CA HIS A 127 -24.22 -19.34 -8.49
C HIS A 127 -22.99 -19.96 -7.83
N THR A 128 -22.94 -21.30 -7.76
CA THR A 128 -21.75 -22.04 -7.30
C THR A 128 -20.52 -21.72 -8.16
N LYS A 129 -20.68 -21.71 -9.48
CA LYS A 129 -19.58 -21.50 -10.43
C LYS A 129 -19.13 -20.04 -10.56
N ILE A 130 -19.95 -19.09 -10.10
CA ILE A 130 -19.61 -17.65 -10.09
C ILE A 130 -18.81 -17.29 -8.83
N ASN A 131 -19.06 -18.01 -7.73
CA ASN A 131 -18.43 -17.77 -6.43
C ASN A 131 -17.20 -18.66 -6.16
N GLU A 132 -16.94 -19.64 -7.02
CA GLU A 132 -15.67 -20.38 -7.12
C GLU A 132 -14.55 -19.48 -7.65
#